data_AF-A0A3N2H499-F1
#
_entry.id   AF-A0A3N2H499-F1
#
_cell.length_a   1.000
_cell.length_b   1.000
_cell.length_c   1.000
_cell.angle_alpha   90.00
_cell.angle_beta   90.00
_cell.angle_gamma   90.00
#
_symmetry.space_group_name_H-M   'P 1'
#
loop_
_entity.id
_entity.type
_entity.pdbx_description
1 polymer ?
#
loop_
_entity_poly.entity_id
_entity_poly.type
_entity_poly.pdbx_seq_one_letter_code
_entity_poly.pdbx_strand_id
1 'polypeptide(L)'
;MLNVGLGVLAVWPVGFAVILGWAILARLGLARIDPTLVDDGLVPIAVLAGGTWLFLLPLFLGLNVLVVRKSSVDKRVYWSLAVGMLIAPYVVWIA
;
A
#
# COMPACT_ATOMS: atom_id res chain seq x y z
N MET A 1 14.79 3.42 -13.26
CA MET A 1 13.37 3.37 -13.69
C MET A 1 12.62 2.18 -13.10
N LEU A 2 13.14 0.95 -13.17
CA LEU A 2 12.48 -0.25 -12.61
C LEU A 2 12.15 -0.13 -11.11
N ASN A 3 13.10 0.35 -10.30
CA ASN A 3 12.89 0.52 -8.84
C ASN A 3 11.84 1.60 -8.51
N VAL A 4 11.74 2.65 -9.33
CA VAL A 4 10.71 3.69 -9.17
C VAL A 4 9.34 3.14 -9.52
N GLY A 5 9.22 2.36 -10.60
CA GLY A 5 8.00 1.65 -10.96
C GLY A 5 7.54 0.66 -9.89
N LEU A 6 8.48 -0.09 -9.30
CA LEU A 6 8.23 -0.97 -8.15
C LEU A 6 7.73 -0.19 -6.93
N GLY A 7 8.30 0.99 -6.67
CA GLY A 7 7.86 1.87 -5.59
C GLY A 7 6.41 2.33 -5.79
N VAL A 8 6.05 2.81 -6.99
CA VAL A 8 4.67 3.24 -7.30
C VAL A 8 3.69 2.07 -7.18
N LEU A 9 4.06 0.90 -7.70
CA LEU A 9 3.24 -0.32 -7.62
C LEU A 9 3.05 -0.83 -6.19
N ALA A 10 4.01 -0.59 -5.30
CA ALA A 10 3.91 -0.98 -3.90
C ALA A 10 3.11 0.05 -3.07
N VAL A 11 3.20 1.34 -3.40
CA VAL A 11 2.52 2.42 -2.66
C VAL A 11 1.01 2.38 -2.89
N TRP A 12 0.56 2.12 -4.12
CA TRP A 12 -0.87 2.14 -4.47
C TRP A 12 -1.75 1.19 -3.65
N PRO A 13 -1.43 -0.12 -3.54
CA PRO A 13 -2.19 -1.05 -2.72
C PRO A 13 -2.21 -0.64 -1.23
N VAL A 14 -1.10 -0.11 -0.72
CA VAL A 14 -0.98 0.36 0.67
C VAL A 14 -1.86 1.58 0.90
N GLY A 15 -1.91 2.52 -0.04
CA GLY A 15 -2.76 3.70 0.04
C GLY A 15 -4.24 3.33 0.12
N PHE A 16 -4.69 2.38 -0.70
CA PHE A 16 -6.06 1.86 -0.61
C PHE A 16 -6.35 1.15 0.71
N ALA A 17 -5.39 0.40 1.25
CA ALA A 17 -5.53 -0.24 2.56
C ALA A 17 -5.65 0.79 3.70
N VAL A 18 -4.91 1.91 3.62
CA VAL A 18 -5.03 3.02 4.58
C VAL A 18 -6.41 3.68 4.48
N ILE A 19 -6.89 3.97 3.28
CA ILE A 19 -8.24 4.54 3.06
C ILE A 19 -9.32 3.59 3.62
N LEU A 20 -9.21 2.30 3.31
CA LEU A 20 -10.11 1.28 3.83
C LEU A 20 -10.06 1.19 5.37
N GLY A 21 -8.87 1.25 5.96
CA GLY A 21 -8.67 1.26 7.41
C GLY A 21 -9.35 2.46 8.08
N TRP A 22 -9.22 3.65 7.50
CA TRP A 22 -9.92 4.85 7.96
C TRP A 22 -11.44 4.73 7.85
N ALA A 23 -11.96 4.15 6.76
CA ALA A 23 -13.39 3.88 6.59
C ALA A 23 -13.92 2.89 7.65
N ILE A 24 -13.14 1.86 7.98
CA ILE A 24 -13.47 0.89 9.05
C ILE A 24 -13.47 1.59 10.41
N LEU A 25 -12.45 2.38 10.73
CA LEU A 25 -12.36 3.13 11.98
C LEU A 25 -13.53 4.12 12.14
N ALA A 26 -13.96 4.76 11.06
CA ALA A 26 -15.15 5.61 11.06
C ALA A 26 -16.42 4.81 11.37
N ARG A 27 -16.58 3.63 10.78
CA ARG A 27 -17.72 2.73 11.07
C ARG A 27 -17.74 2.24 12.52
N LEU A 28 -16.57 2.11 13.16
CA LEU A 28 -16.42 1.79 14.58
C LEU A 28 -16.61 3.01 15.50
N GLY A 29 -16.90 4.19 14.96
CA GLY A 29 -17.06 5.44 15.71
C GLY A 29 -15.74 6.05 16.21
N LEU A 30 -14.59 5.54 15.74
CA LEU A 30 -13.25 5.99 16.14
C LEU A 30 -12.70 7.10 15.24
N ALA A 31 -13.35 7.40 14.11
CA ALA A 31 -13.00 8.50 13.21
C ALA A 31 -14.25 9.30 12.80
N ARG A 32 -14.13 10.63 12.71
CA ARG A 32 -15.21 11.51 12.23
C ARG A 32 -15.14 11.64 10.71
N ILE A 33 -15.80 10.74 10.01
CA ILE A 33 -16.04 10.81 8.56
C ILE A 33 -17.55 10.90 8.34
N ASP A 34 -17.97 11.58 7.27
CA ASP A 34 -19.38 11.62 6.88
C ASP A 34 -19.91 10.18 6.69
N PRO A 35 -20.94 9.75 7.42
CA PRO A 35 -21.42 8.37 7.38
C PRO A 35 -21.95 7.96 5.99
N THR A 36 -22.47 8.91 5.20
CA THR A 36 -22.96 8.62 3.84
C THR A 36 -21.83 8.20 2.89
N LEU A 37 -20.63 8.75 3.07
CA LEU A 37 -19.43 8.37 2.33
C LEU A 37 -18.91 6.96 2.71
N VAL A 38 -19.19 6.51 3.93
CA VAL A 38 -18.75 5.20 4.42
C VAL A 38 -19.73 4.10 3.98
N ASP A 39 -21.03 4.30 4.11
CA ASP A 39 -22.01 3.24 3.81
C ASP A 39 -22.10 2.94 2.30
N ASP A 40 -22.05 3.96 1.44
CA ASP A 40 -22.07 3.77 -0.03
C ASP A 40 -20.67 3.50 -0.60
N GLY A 41 -19.61 3.97 0.08
CA GLY A 41 -18.23 3.93 -0.40
C GLY A 41 -17.40 2.73 0.06
N LEU A 42 -17.72 2.11 1.19
CA LEU A 42 -16.84 1.09 1.81
C LEU A 42 -16.75 -0.20 0.99
N VAL A 43 -17.87 -0.67 0.42
CA VAL A 43 -17.88 -1.84 -0.46
C VAL A 43 -17.03 -1.60 -1.73
N PRO A 44 -17.26 -0.53 -2.52
CA PRO A 44 -16.43 -0.27 -3.70
C PRO A 44 -14.96 0.02 -3.35
N ILE A 45 -14.66 0.70 -2.24
CA ILE A 45 -13.27 0.90 -1.77
C ILE A 45 -12.63 -0.44 -1.39
N ALA A 46 -13.34 -1.33 -0.70
CA ALA A 46 -12.82 -2.65 -0.35
C ALA A 46 -12.57 -3.51 -1.60
N VAL A 47 -13.45 -3.46 -2.59
CA VAL A 47 -13.28 -4.16 -3.88
C VAL A 47 -12.09 -3.59 -4.65
N LEU A 48 -11.94 -2.27 -4.70
CA LEU A 48 -10.79 -1.62 -5.34
C LEU A 48 -9.48 -1.93 -4.61
N ALA A 49 -9.46 -1.88 -3.28
CA ALA A 49 -8.30 -2.23 -2.47
C ALA A 49 -7.92 -3.71 -2.70
N GLY A 50 -8.88 -4.62 -2.56
CA GLY A 50 -8.67 -6.05 -2.76
C GLY A 50 -8.22 -6.37 -4.18
N GLY A 51 -8.86 -5.80 -5.19
CA GLY A 51 -8.49 -5.97 -6.60
C GLY A 51 -7.08 -5.45 -6.88
N THR A 52 -6.76 -4.26 -6.39
CA THR A 52 -5.42 -3.66 -6.56
C THR A 52 -4.34 -4.54 -5.94
N TRP A 53 -4.58 -5.10 -4.75
CA TRP A 53 -3.66 -6.08 -4.15
C TRP A 53 -3.58 -7.37 -4.97
N LEU A 54 -4.71 -7.92 -5.42
CA LEU A 54 -4.75 -9.16 -6.18
C LEU A 54 -3.93 -9.10 -7.48
N PHE A 55 -3.98 -7.97 -8.19
CA PHE A 55 -3.28 -7.79 -9.46
C PHE A 55 -1.84 -7.26 -9.29
N LEU A 56 -1.61 -6.34 -8.36
CA LEU A 56 -0.30 -5.70 -8.20
C LEU A 56 0.66 -6.51 -7.33
N LEU A 57 0.18 -7.30 -6.36
CA LEU A 57 1.04 -8.12 -5.50
C LEU A 57 1.85 -9.15 -6.31
N PRO A 58 1.27 -9.95 -7.23
CA PRO A 58 2.05 -10.89 -8.02
C PRO A 58 3.07 -10.20 -8.92
N LEU A 59 2.69 -9.05 -9.50
CA LEU A 59 3.57 -8.26 -10.37
C LEU A 59 4.75 -7.69 -9.57
N PHE A 60 4.48 -7.14 -8.39
CA PHE A 60 5.48 -6.64 -7.45
C PHE A 60 6.43 -7.76 -7.01
N LEU A 61 5.91 -8.92 -6.61
CA LEU A 61 6.73 -10.07 -6.20
C LEU A 61 7.62 -10.56 -7.34
N GLY A 62 7.09 -10.70 -8.55
CA GLY A 62 7.84 -11.14 -9.73
C GLY A 62 8.97 -10.17 -10.09
N LEU A 63 8.67 -8.88 -10.13
CA LEU A 63 9.66 -7.83 -10.41
C LEU A 63 10.71 -7.72 -9.30
N ASN A 64 10.31 -7.87 -8.04
CA ASN A 64 11.21 -7.84 -6.89
C ASN A 64 12.18 -9.04 -6.90
N VAL A 65 11.72 -10.24 -7.30
CA VAL A 65 12.60 -11.41 -7.49
C VAL A 65 13.67 -11.13 -8.56
N LEU A 66 13.30 -10.48 -9.67
CA LEU A 66 14.24 -10.12 -10.73
C LEU A 66 15.29 -9.10 -10.25
N VAL A 67 14.86 -8.10 -9.47
CA VAL A 67 15.76 -7.10 -8.87
C VAL A 67 16.70 -7.74 -7.86
N VAL A 68 16.19 -8.58 -6.95
CA VAL A 68 17.02 -9.25 -5.93
C VAL A 68 18.03 -10.21 -6.57
N ARG A 69 17.69 -10.88 -7.68
CA ARG A 69 18.65 -11.72 -8.42
C ARG A 69 19.78 -10.93 -9.08
N LYS A 70 19.52 -9.67 -9.45
CA LYS A 70 20.47 -8.78 -10.14
C LYS A 70 21.23 -7.86 -9.18
N SER A 71 20.74 -7.70 -7.96
CA SER A 71 21.31 -6.83 -6.93
C SER A 71 22.32 -7.58 -6.09
N SER A 72 23.51 -7.00 -5.90
CA SER A 72 24.54 -7.48 -4.96
C SER A 72 24.29 -7.02 -3.52
N VAL A 73 23.16 -6.36 -3.24
CA VAL A 73 22.84 -5.80 -1.92
C VAL A 73 22.39 -6.91 -0.97
N ASP A 74 22.90 -6.83 0.25
CA ASP A 74 22.59 -7.77 1.31
C ASP A 74 21.09 -7.76 1.66
N LYS A 75 20.46 -8.94 1.71
CA LYS A 75 18.99 -9.09 1.72
C LYS A 75 18.34 -8.41 2.93
N ARG A 76 19.01 -8.42 4.10
CA ARG A 76 18.48 -7.81 5.34
C ARG A 76 18.36 -6.29 5.24
N VAL A 77 19.33 -5.64 4.57
CA VAL A 77 19.36 -4.18 4.40
C VAL A 77 18.34 -3.76 3.35
N TYR A 78 18.21 -4.52 2.27
CA TYR A 78 17.25 -4.26 1.20
C TYR A 78 15.80 -4.23 1.69
N TRP A 79 15.37 -5.22 2.47
CA TRP A 79 13.99 -5.28 2.98
C TRP A 79 13.67 -4.12 3.93
N SER A 80 14.60 -3.78 4.81
CA SER A 80 14.43 -2.68 5.77
C SER A 80 14.29 -1.33 5.06
N LEU A 81 15.13 -1.08 4.04
CA LEU A 81 15.03 0.11 3.18
C LEU A 81 13.73 0.14 2.37
N ALA A 82 13.30 -1.00 1.82
CA ALA A 82 12.06 -1.09 1.06
C ALA A 82 10.83 -0.79 1.93
N VAL A 83 10.76 -1.35 3.13
CA VAL A 83 9.70 -1.06 4.10
C VAL A 83 9.75 0.39 4.55
N GLY A 84 10.94 0.94 4.83
CA GLY A 84 11.10 2.35 5.17
C GLY A 84 10.60 3.28 4.07
N MET A 85 10.95 3.01 2.80
CA MET A 85 10.48 3.78 1.65
C MET A 85 8.97 3.62 1.41
N LEU A 86 8.39 2.47 1.73
CA LEU A 86 6.96 2.21 1.64
C LEU A 86 6.17 3.03 2.67
N ILE A 87 6.70 3.14 3.89
CA ILE A 87 6.03 3.77 5.03
C ILE A 87 6.31 5.28 5.09
N ALA A 88 7.47 5.74 4.60
CA ALA A 88 7.89 7.14 4.67
C ALA A 88 6.84 8.16 4.16
N PRO A 89 6.13 7.94 3.03
CA PRO A 89 5.11 8.88 2.55
C PRO A 89 3.95 9.08 3.53
N TYR A 90 3.64 8.05 4.32
CA TYR A 90 2.52 8.04 5.25
C TYR A 90 2.91 8.60 6.63
N VAL A 91 4.18 8.46 7.02
CA VAL A 91 4.67 9.05 8.29
C VAL A 91 4.89 10.55 8.16
N VAL A 92 5.43 11.02 7.02
CA VAL A 92 5.63 12.45 6.76
C VAL A 92 4.31 13.22 6.70
N TRP A 93 3.20 12.56 6.34
CA TRP A 93 1.87 13.16 6.30
C TRP A 93 1.17 13.21 7.67
N ILE A 94 1.68 12.49 8.68
CA ILE A 94 1.12 12.40 10.04
C ILE A 94 1.81 13.38 11.02
N ALA A 95 2.96 13.95 10.65
CA ALA A 95 3.72 14.94 11.44
C ALA A 95 3.48 16.38 10.95
#